data_AF-A0A067A0V8-F1
#
_entry.id   AF-A0A067A0V8-F1
#
_cell.length_a   1.000
_cell.length_b   1.000
_cell.length_c   1.000
_cell.angle_alpha   90.00
_cell.angle_beta   90.00
_cell.angle_gamma   90.00
#
_symmetry.space_group_name_H-M   'P 1'
#
loop_
_entity.id
_entity.type
_entity.pdbx_description
1 polymer ?
#
loop_
_entity_poly.entity_id
_entity_poly.type
_entity_poly.pdbx_seq_one_letter_code
_entity_poly.pdbx_strand_id
1 'polypeptide(L)' 'MEIGSPEHKQLLTKSIVKIAVKTISIGLVIGLFLMFPSLVRENAFSNGLAIAGQVIIIITLIYAFSIAFSKYWKTLRNL' A
#
# COMPACT_ATOMS: atom_id res chain seq x y z
N MET A 1 -24.90 -1.35 -16.89
CA MET A 1 -24.75 -2.05 -15.60
C MET A 1 -25.59 -1.35 -14.56
N GLU A 2 -26.44 -2.09 -13.86
CA GLU A 2 -27.23 -1.53 -12.76
C GLU A 2 -26.37 -1.31 -11.52
N ILE A 3 -26.63 -0.22 -10.81
CA ILE A 3 -25.96 0.11 -9.56
C ILE A 3 -26.35 -0.96 -8.52
N GLY A 4 -25.37 -1.55 -7.81
CA GLY A 4 -25.62 -2.63 -6.87
C GLY A 4 -25.62 -4.04 -7.47
N SER A 5 -25.57 -4.20 -8.80
CA SER A 5 -25.44 -5.52 -9.43
C SER A 5 -24.15 -6.26 -9.00
N PRO A 6 -24.12 -7.60 -9.02
CA PRO A 6 -22.93 -8.38 -8.66
C PRO A 6 -21.69 -7.99 -9.47
N GLU A 7 -21.85 -7.73 -10.76
CA GLU A 7 -20.78 -7.23 -11.63
C GLU A 7 -20.22 -5.89 -11.13
N HIS A 8 -21.07 -5.00 -10.62
CA HIS A 8 -20.65 -3.68 -10.13
C HIS A 8 -19.83 -3.82 -8.86
N LYS A 9 -20.29 -4.66 -7.94
CA LYS A 9 -19.55 -4.97 -6.71
C LYS A 9 -18.19 -5.61 -7.02
N GLN A 10 -18.12 -6.47 -8.04
CA GLN A 10 -16.89 -7.10 -8.48
C GLN A 10 -15.89 -6.08 -9.07
N LEU A 11 -16.34 -5.19 -9.96
CA LEU A 11 -15.50 -4.14 -10.54
C LEU A 11 -14.97 -3.16 -9.49
N LEU A 12 -15.82 -2.78 -8.53
CA LEU A 12 -15.43 -1.92 -7.40
C LEU A 12 -14.36 -2.60 -6.54
N THR A 13 -14.58 -3.87 -6.16
CA THR A 13 -13.61 -4.64 -5.37
C THR A 13 -12.28 -4.75 -6.10
N LYS A 14 -12.30 -5.11 -7.39
CA LYS A 14 -11.09 -5.20 -8.22
C LYS A 14 -10.33 -3.88 -8.27
N SER A 15 -11.05 -2.77 -8.36
CA SER A 15 -10.45 -1.43 -8.38
C SER A 15 -9.83 -1.04 -7.04
N ILE A 16 -10.52 -1.33 -5.93
CA ILE A 16 -10.00 -1.10 -4.57
C ILE A 16 -8.70 -1.89 -4.37
N VAL A 17 -8.71 -3.18 -4.70
CA VAL A 17 -7.53 -4.06 -4.59
C VAL A 17 -6.39 -3.56 -5.48
N LYS A 18 -6.67 -3.20 -6.73
CA LYS A 18 -5.66 -2.66 -7.66
C LYS A 18 -4.96 -1.43 -7.10
N ILE A 19 -5.71 -0.51 -6.51
CA ILE A 19 -5.14 0.71 -5.90
C ILE A 19 -4.31 0.34 -4.68
N ALA A 20 -4.83 -0.51 -3.78
CA ALA A 20 -4.11 -0.93 -2.57
C ALA A 20 -2.76 -1.60 -2.92
N VAL A 21 -2.76 -2.52 -3.89
CA VAL A 21 -1.54 -3.17 -4.38
C VAL A 21 -0.57 -2.14 -4.95
N LYS A 22 -1.05 -1.20 -5.79
CA LYS A 22 -0.18 -0.17 -6.38
C LYS A 22 0.46 0.73 -5.32
N THR A 23 -0.30 1.10 -4.30
CA THR A 23 0.20 1.89 -3.16
C THR A 23 1.30 1.12 -2.41
N ILE A 24 1.06 -0.16 -2.08
CA ILE A 24 2.06 -1.02 -1.44
C ILE A 24 3.32 -1.15 -2.29
N SER A 25 3.18 -1.37 -3.60
CA SER A 25 4.32 -1.49 -4.52
C SER A 25 5.19 -0.23 -4.53
N ILE A 26 4.60 0.96 -4.52
CA ILE A 26 5.35 2.22 -4.46
C ILE A 26 6.12 2.34 -3.14
N GLY A 27 5.46 2.08 -2.01
CA GLY A 27 6.12 2.12 -0.69
C GLY A 27 7.25 1.10 -0.57
N LEU A 28 7.06 -0.11 -1.12
CA LEU A 28 8.10 -1.14 -1.16
C LEU A 28 9.30 -0.72 -2.01
N VAL A 29 9.08 -0.20 -3.22
CA VAL A 29 10.18 0.25 -4.09
C VAL A 29 10.98 1.35 -3.42
N ILE A 30 10.31 2.38 -2.88
CA ILE A 30 10.99 3.49 -2.20
C ILE A 30 11.71 3.00 -0.94
N GLY A 31 11.06 2.18 -0.12
CA GLY A 31 11.64 1.68 1.11
C GLY A 31 12.85 0.79 0.88
N LEU A 32 12.77 -0.15 -0.05
CA LEU A 32 13.88 -1.01 -0.42
C LEU A 32 15.04 -0.22 -1.04
N PHE A 33 14.74 0.81 -1.84
CA PHE A 33 15.77 1.69 -2.40
C PHE A 33 16.54 2.43 -1.30
N LEU A 34 15.85 2.91 -0.26
CA LEU A 34 16.50 3.53 0.91
C LEU A 34 17.30 2.53 1.75
N MET A 35 16.89 1.27 1.81
CA MET A 35 17.62 0.22 2.53
C MET A 35 18.87 -0.25 1.77
N PHE A 36 18.94 -0.04 0.46
CA PHE A 36 20.03 -0.55 -0.38
C PHE A 36 21.45 -0.16 0.10
N PRO A 37 21.73 1.09 0.53
CA PRO A 37 23.07 1.48 0.97
C PRO A 37 23.61 0.69 2.16
N SER A 38 22.74 0.19 3.06
CA SER A 38 23.19 -0.60 4.22
C SER A 38 23.73 -1.97 3.83
N LEU A 39 23.40 -2.47 2.63
CA LEU A 39 23.94 -3.71 2.08
C LEU A 39 25.37 -3.52 1.54
N VAL A 40 25.75 -2.28 1.21
CA VAL A 40 27.05 -1.95 0.62
C VAL A 40 28.02 -1.40 1.66
N ARG A 41 27.52 -0.60 2.62
CA ARG A 41 28.32 0.01 3.69
C ARG A 41 27.54 0.07 4.98
N GLU A 42 28.18 -0.33 6.07
CA GLU A 42 27.59 -0.26 7.40
C GLU A 42 28.14 0.96 8.15
N ASN A 43 27.31 2.00 8.29
CA ASN A 43 27.60 3.19 9.08
C ASN A 43 26.30 3.83 9.58
N ALA A 44 26.41 4.86 10.43
CA ALA A 44 25.24 5.50 11.01
C ALA A 44 24.26 6.06 9.96
N PHE A 45 24.77 6.58 8.84
CA PHE A 45 23.95 7.12 7.76
C PHE A 45 23.18 6.03 7.01
N SER A 46 23.85 4.96 6.59
CA SER A 46 23.20 3.85 5.88
C SER A 46 22.21 3.10 6.76
N ASN A 47 22.50 2.94 8.06
CA ASN A 47 21.56 2.39 9.02
C ASN A 47 20.34 3.29 9.23
N GLY A 48 20.54 4.62 9.27
CA GLY A 48 19.45 5.59 9.33
C GLY A 48 18.52 5.50 8.11
N LEU A 49 19.08 5.39 6.90
CA LEU A 49 18.30 5.21 5.68
C LEU A 49 17.55 3.87 5.67
N ALA A 50 18.15 2.79 6.19
CA ALA A 50 17.49 1.51 6.29
C ALA A 50 16.26 1.55 7.23
N ILE A 51 16.39 2.21 8.38
CA ILE A 51 15.27 2.44 9.31
C ILE A 51 14.18 3.29 8.65
N ALA A 52 14.55 4.38 7.97
CA ALA A 52 13.60 5.21 7.24
C ALA A 52 12.86 4.41 6.16
N GLY A 53 13.57 3.55 5.43
CA GLY A 53 12.99 2.65 4.44
C GLY A 53 11.98 1.67 5.05
N GLN A 54 12.30 1.06 6.18
CA GLN A 54 11.37 0.20 6.93
C GLN A 54 10.12 0.97 7.39
N VAL A 55 10.29 2.18 7.93
CA VAL A 55 9.17 3.02 8.35
C VAL A 55 8.25 3.36 7.18
N ILE A 56 8.80 3.71 6.02
CA ILE A 56 8.00 3.97 4.80
C ILE A 56 7.21 2.73 4.38
N ILE A 57 7.82 1.55 4.40
CA ILE A 57 7.13 0.29 4.06
C ILE A 57 5.95 0.07 5.01
N ILE A 58 6.18 0.17 6.32
CA ILE A 58 5.15 -0.05 7.34
C ILE A 58 4.01 0.96 7.20
N ILE A 59 4.31 2.25 7.12
CA ILE A 59 3.30 3.31 6.99
C ILE A 59 2.48 3.12 5.71
N THR A 60 3.12 2.79 4.60
CA THR A 60 2.43 2.60 3.33
C THR A 60 1.51 1.39 3.38
N LEU A 61 1.92 0.32 4.06
CA LEU A 61 1.13 -0.90 4.23
C LEU A 61 -0.12 -0.65 5.10
N ILE A 62 0.06 0.05 6.21
CA ILE A 62 -1.04 0.50 7.08
C ILE A 62 -2.00 1.38 6.28
N TYR A 63 -1.48 2.38 5.56
CA TYR A 63 -2.28 3.32 4.79
C TYR A 63 -3.09 2.64 3.68
N ALA A 64 -2.46 1.75 2.91
CA ALA A 64 -3.12 0.98 1.86
C ALA A 64 -4.24 0.11 2.42
N PHE A 65 -4.01 -0.54 3.56
CA PHE A 65 -5.04 -1.33 4.25
C PHE A 65 -6.19 -0.46 4.76
N SER A 66 -5.89 0.67 5.40
CA SER A 66 -6.90 1.61 5.89
C SER A 66 -7.78 2.16 4.77
N ILE A 67 -7.21 2.48 3.60
CA ILE A 67 -7.98 2.90 2.41
C ILE A 67 -8.85 1.76 1.89
N ALA A 68 -8.28 0.57 1.72
CA ALA A 68 -9.01 -0.57 1.19
C ALA A 68 -10.21 -0.93 2.07
N PHE A 69 -9.99 -0.99 3.39
CA PHE A 69 -11.03 -1.23 4.38
C PHE A 69 -12.09 -0.14 4.37
N SER A 70 -11.68 1.14 4.37
CA SER A 70 -12.61 2.27 4.35
C SER A 70 -13.48 2.28 3.09
N LYS A 71 -12.89 2.01 1.92
CA LYS A 71 -13.64 1.95 0.66
C LYS A 71 -14.56 0.74 0.59
N TYR A 72 -14.09 -0.42 1.06
CA TYR A 72 -14.92 -1.62 1.14
C TYR A 72 -16.14 -1.37 2.04
N TRP A 73 -15.92 -0.83 3.24
CA TRP A 73 -17.00 -0.59 4.21
C TRP A 73 -17.96 0.52 3.78
N LYS A 74 -17.46 1.64 3.25
CA LYS A 74 -18.32 2.77 2.88
C LYS A 74 -19.07 2.55 1.57
N THR A 75 -18.48 1.82 0.63
CA THR A 75 -19.05 1.63 -0.71
C THR A 75 -19.80 0.32 -0.80
N LEU A 76 -19.20 -0.83 -0.46
CA LEU A 76 -19.82 -2.14 -0.69
C LEU A 76 -20.84 -2.54 0.40
N ARG A 77 -20.71 -2.04 1.63
CA ARG A 77 -21.69 -2.31 2.70
C ARG A 77 -23.00 -1.52 2.52
N ASN A 78 -22.93 -0.37 1.85
CA ASN A 78 -24.05 0.54 1.65
C ASN A 78 -24.71 0.40 0.26
N LEU A 79 -24.21 -0.53 -0.56
CA LEU A 79 -24.71 -0.93 -1.90
C LEU A 79 -25.30 -2.33 -1.83
#